data_AF-A3NXW8-F1
#
_entry.id   AF-A3NXW8-F1
#
_cell.length_a   1.000
_cell.length_b   1.000
_cell.length_c   1.000
_cell.angle_alpha   90.00
_cell.angle_beta   90.00
_cell.angle_gamma   90.00
#
_symmetry.space_group_name_H-M   'P 1'
#
loop_
_entity.id
_entity.type
_entity.pdbx_description
1 polymer ?
#
loop_
_entity_poly.entity_id
_entity_poly.type
_entity_poly.pdbx_seq_one_letter_code
_entity_poly.pdbx_strand_id
1 'polypeptide(L)'
;MTKSELVAQLASRFPQLVLKDADFAVKTMLDAMSDALSKGHRIEIRGFGSFGLNRRPARVGRNPKSGEKVQVPEKHVPHFKPGKELRERVDGRAGEPLKNDEPEDAQ
;
A
#
# COMPACT_ATOMS: atom_id res chain seq x y z
N MET A 1 7.09 -5.16 -7.33
CA MET A 1 8.00 -4.17 -6.72
C MET A 1 8.01 -4.37 -5.20
N THR A 2 9.16 -4.74 -4.65
CA THR A 2 9.43 -4.92 -3.22
C THR A 2 10.01 -3.64 -2.61
N LYS A 3 10.16 -3.61 -1.27
CA LYS A 3 10.84 -2.49 -0.58
C LYS A 3 12.27 -2.31 -1.10
N SER A 4 13.03 -3.39 -1.28
CA SER A 4 14.43 -3.32 -1.74
C SER A 4 14.55 -2.74 -3.14
N GLU A 5 13.65 -3.12 -4.05
CA GLU A 5 13.59 -2.54 -5.40
C GLU A 5 13.24 -1.05 -5.36
N LEU A 6 12.31 -0.64 -4.49
CA LEU A 6 11.97 0.78 -4.29
C LEU A 6 13.17 1.58 -3.78
N VAL A 7 13.93 1.04 -2.81
CA VAL A 7 15.13 1.67 -2.25
C VAL A 7 16.21 1.84 -3.34
N ALA A 8 16.46 0.79 -4.13
CA ALA A 8 17.42 0.84 -5.23
C ALA A 8 17.02 1.87 -6.30
N GLN A 9 15.73 1.94 -6.66
CA GLN A 9 15.22 2.97 -7.58
C GLN A 9 15.29 4.39 -7.02
N LEU A 10 15.14 4.56 -5.71
CA LEU A 10 15.29 5.86 -5.08
C LEU A 10 16.76 6.31 -5.12
N ALA A 11 17.68 5.43 -4.72
CA ALA A 11 19.12 5.71 -4.75
C ALA A 11 19.62 6.03 -6.16
N SER A 12 19.13 5.33 -7.20
CA SER A 12 19.55 5.58 -8.58
C SER A 12 19.09 6.95 -9.12
N ARG A 13 18.00 7.50 -8.59
CA ARG A 13 17.50 8.84 -8.97
C ARG A 13 18.19 9.99 -8.24
N PHE A 14 18.79 9.71 -7.09
CA PHE A 14 19.46 10.71 -6.26
C PHE A 14 20.91 10.26 -6.00
N PRO A 15 21.84 10.49 -6.94
CA PRO A 15 23.23 10.02 -6.83
C PRO A 15 23.97 10.49 -5.58
N GLN A 16 23.49 11.57 -4.95
CA GLN A 16 23.99 12.09 -3.68
C GLN A 16 23.57 11.27 -2.45
N LEU A 17 22.56 10.40 -2.57
CA LEU A 17 22.12 9.51 -1.49
C LEU A 17 22.87 8.18 -1.59
N VAL A 18 23.53 7.77 -0.51
CA VAL A 18 23.99 6.39 -0.41
C VAL A 18 22.78 5.45 -0.21
N LEU A 19 22.93 4.18 -0.58
CA LEU A 19 21.85 3.18 -0.49
C LEU A 19 21.21 3.12 0.92
N LYS A 20 22.03 3.30 1.97
CA LYS A 20 21.58 3.32 3.36
C LYS A 20 20.66 4.51 3.67
N ASP A 21 20.97 5.69 3.11
CA ASP A 21 20.15 6.89 3.30
C ASP A 21 18.82 6.77 2.53
N ALA A 22 18.86 6.15 1.35
CA ALA A 22 17.64 5.81 0.61
C ALA A 22 16.75 4.81 1.37
N ASP A 23 17.33 3.75 1.96
CA ASP A 23 16.57 2.83 2.81
C ASP A 23 15.96 3.54 4.02
N PHE A 24 16.75 4.38 4.69
CA PHE A 24 16.29 5.15 5.82
C PHE A 24 15.13 6.08 5.43
N ALA A 25 15.25 6.80 4.32
CA ALA A 25 14.18 7.69 3.81
C ALA A 25 12.89 6.92 3.53
N VAL A 26 12.96 5.76 2.87
CA VAL A 26 11.79 4.91 2.61
C VAL A 26 11.17 4.43 3.92
N LYS A 27 11.98 3.97 4.87
CA LYS A 27 11.50 3.54 6.19
C LYS A 27 10.80 4.69 6.93
N THR A 28 11.43 5.85 7.03
CA THR A 28 10.86 7.04 7.70
C THR A 28 9.54 7.46 7.07
N MET A 29 9.42 7.41 5.74
CA MET A 29 8.16 7.71 5.05
C MET A 29 7.05 6.71 5.45
N LEU A 30 7.33 5.41 5.43
CA LEU A 30 6.35 4.38 5.79
C LEU A 30 5.94 4.46 7.28
N ASP A 31 6.90 4.75 8.17
CA ASP A 31 6.66 4.94 9.59
C ASP A 31 5.76 6.16 9.82
N ALA A 32 6.04 7.29 9.16
CA ALA A 32 5.22 8.50 9.26
C ALA A 32 3.78 8.28 8.74
N MET A 33 3.61 7.54 7.64
CA MET A 33 2.29 7.17 7.14
C MET A 33 1.53 6.26 8.11
N SER A 34 2.23 5.31 8.73
CA SER A 34 1.64 4.38 9.70
C SER A 34 1.22 5.10 10.98
N ASP A 35 2.04 6.01 11.48
CA ASP A 35 1.74 6.84 12.65
C ASP A 35 0.56 7.80 12.39
N ALA A 36 0.53 8.46 11.24
CA ALA A 36 -0.60 9.32 10.88
C ALA A 36 -1.92 8.52 10.82
N LEU A 37 -1.91 7.34 10.19
CA LEU A 37 -3.09 6.48 10.13
C LEU A 37 -3.49 5.93 11.51
N SER A 38 -2.54 5.54 12.36
CA SER A 38 -2.86 5.02 13.70
C SER A 38 -3.54 6.06 14.59
N LYS A 39 -3.19 7.34 14.39
CA LYS A 39 -3.79 8.51 15.05
C LYS A 39 -5.14 8.94 14.44
N GLY A 40 -5.65 8.23 13.43
CA GLY A 40 -6.91 8.56 12.79
C GLY A 40 -6.82 9.66 11.74
N HIS A 41 -5.61 10.07 11.34
CA HIS A 41 -5.44 11.09 10.30
C HIS A 41 -5.62 10.49 8.90
N ARG A 42 -6.16 11.32 8.01
CA ARG A 42 -6.17 11.05 6.57
C ARG A 42 -4.87 11.58 5.96
N ILE A 43 -4.26 10.79 5.09
CA ILE A 43 -3.08 11.19 4.31
C ILE A 43 -3.52 11.47 2.88
N GLU A 44 -3.10 12.59 2.33
CA GLU A 44 -3.35 12.95 0.93
C GLU A 44 -2.03 13.27 0.22
N ILE A 45 -1.78 12.57 -0.88
CA ILE A 45 -0.61 12.77 -1.74
C ILE A 45 -1.14 13.12 -3.13
N ARG A 46 -1.03 14.40 -3.52
CA ARG A 46 -1.47 14.90 -4.84
C ARG A 46 -0.86 14.07 -5.96
N GLY A 47 -1.63 13.80 -7.00
CA GLY A 47 -1.26 12.94 -8.12
C GLY A 47 -1.25 11.43 -7.82
N PHE A 48 -1.01 11.02 -6.56
CA PHE A 48 -0.94 9.60 -6.20
C PHE A 48 -2.26 9.05 -5.67
N GLY A 49 -2.83 9.70 -4.64
CA GLY A 49 -4.05 9.25 -3.99
C GLY A 49 -4.12 9.62 -2.52
N SER A 50 -5.06 9.00 -1.80
CA SER A 50 -5.26 9.26 -0.38
C SER A 50 -5.43 7.98 0.42
N PHE A 51 -4.91 7.97 1.64
CA PHE A 51 -5.09 6.92 2.63
C PHE A 51 -6.01 7.42 3.74
N GLY A 52 -6.92 6.58 4.20
CA GLY A 52 -7.76 6.89 5.36
C GLY A 52 -8.23 5.63 6.06
N LEU A 53 -9.03 5.80 7.10
CA LEU A 53 -9.62 4.69 7.85
C LEU A 53 -11.10 4.54 7.54
N ASN A 54 -11.55 3.30 7.45
CA ASN A 54 -12.96 2.93 7.50
C ASN A 54 -13.26 2.31 8.85
N ARG A 55 -14.24 2.84 9.57
CA ARG A 55 -14.78 2.22 10.78
C ARG A 55 -15.64 1.01 10.38
N ARG A 56 -15.35 -0.16 10.97
CA ARG A 56 -16.13 -1.39 10.79
C ARG A 56 -16.77 -1.73 12.15
N PRO A 57 -18.10 -1.63 12.29
CA PRO A 57 -18.76 -1.87 13.57
C PRO A 57 -18.63 -3.33 14.00
N ALA A 58 -18.72 -3.56 15.31
CA ALA A 58 -18.77 -4.91 15.88
C ALA A 58 -19.96 -5.69 15.31
N ARG A 59 -19.76 -6.99 15.06
CA ARG A 59 -20.81 -7.87 14.52
C ARG A 59 -20.60 -9.32 14.92
N VAL A 60 -21.67 -10.09 14.86
CA VAL A 60 -21.60 -11.56 14.95
C VAL A 60 -21.29 -12.11 13.56
N GLY A 61 -20.11 -12.69 13.39
CA GLY A 61 -19.73 -13.48 12.22
C GLY A 61 -20.05 -14.98 12.42
N ARG A 62 -19.65 -15.79 11.44
CA ARG A 62 -19.64 -17.26 11.55
C ARG A 62 -18.29 -17.80 11.11
N ASN A 63 -17.82 -18.84 11.79
CA ASN A 63 -16.65 -19.59 11.35
C ASN A 63 -16.99 -20.32 10.02
N PRO A 64 -16.26 -20.10 8.92
CA PRO A 64 -16.54 -20.77 7.66
C PRO A 64 -16.44 -22.31 7.72
N LYS A 65 -15.65 -22.85 8.67
CA LYS A 65 -15.42 -24.29 8.83
C LYS A 65 -16.46 -24.97 9.73
N SER A 66 -16.85 -24.35 10.85
CA SER A 66 -17.76 -24.96 11.84
C SER A 66 -19.19 -24.39 11.82
N GLY A 67 -19.41 -23.21 11.25
CA GLY A 67 -20.69 -22.50 11.30
C GLY A 67 -20.99 -21.81 12.64
N GLU A 68 -20.14 -21.99 13.65
CA GLU A 68 -20.30 -21.39 14.97
C GLU A 68 -20.28 -19.86 14.90
N LYS A 69 -21.07 -19.22 15.78
CA LYS A 69 -21.10 -17.75 15.91
C LYS A 69 -19.77 -17.27 16.49
N VAL A 70 -19.15 -16.28 15.84
CA VAL A 70 -17.90 -15.66 16.30
C VAL A 70 -18.12 -14.17 16.49
N GLN A 71 -17.77 -13.65 17.66
CA GLN A 71 -17.81 -12.21 17.91
C GLN A 71 -16.66 -11.53 17.17
N VAL A 72 -16.98 -10.60 16.28
CA VAL A 72 -15.98 -9.78 15.58
C VAL A 72 -16.00 -8.39 16.21
N PRO A 73 -14.91 -7.97 16.88
CA PRO A 73 -14.86 -6.66 17.50
C PRO A 73 -14.88 -5.56 16.45
N GLU A 74 -15.27 -4.37 16.88
CA GLU A 74 -15.11 -3.16 16.08
C GLU A 74 -13.63 -2.93 15.74
N LYS A 75 -13.37 -2.41 14.53
CA LYS A 75 -12.02 -2.04 14.11
C LYS A 75 -12.00 -0.93 13.09
N HIS A 76 -10.87 -0.24 13.01
CA HIS A 76 -10.54 0.63 11.89
C HIS A 76 -9.76 -0.15 10.84
N VAL A 77 -10.09 0.05 9.57
CA VAL A 77 -9.43 -0.61 8.44
C VAL A 77 -8.85 0.46 7.51
N PRO A 78 -7.53 0.49 7.28
CA PRO A 78 -6.93 1.35 6.27
C PRO A 78 -7.54 1.09 4.89
N HIS A 79 -7.73 2.15 4.13
CA HIS A 79 -8.11 2.06 2.73
C HIS A 79 -7.32 3.08 1.92
N PHE A 80 -7.04 2.73 0.67
CA PHE A 80 -6.42 3.62 -0.31
C PHE A 80 -7.43 3.98 -1.38
N LYS A 81 -7.50 5.27 -1.73
CA LYS A 81 -8.22 5.76 -2.90
C LYS A 81 -7.18 6.27 -3.90
N PRO A 82 -7.03 5.65 -5.08
CA PRO A 82 -6.10 6.15 -6.08
C PRO A 82 -6.50 7.57 -6.54
N GLY A 83 -5.51 8.39 -6.87
CA GLY A 83 -5.71 9.70 -7.46
C GLY A 83 -6.15 9.61 -8.92
N LYS A 84 -6.58 10.73 -9.50
CA LYS A 84 -6.93 10.81 -10.92
C LYS A 84 -5.74 10.45 -11.81
N GLU A 85 -4.59 11.10 -11.60
CA GLU A 85 -3.38 10.87 -12.38
C GLU A 85 -2.89 9.41 -12.29
N LEU A 86 -2.93 8.80 -11.10
CA LEU A 86 -2.58 7.37 -10.96
C LEU A 86 -3.54 6.47 -11.76
N ARG A 87 -4.86 6.73 -11.69
CA ARG A 87 -5.83 5.95 -12.49
C ARG A 87 -5.57 6.10 -13.99
N GLU A 88 -5.35 7.31 -14.47
CA GLU A 88 -5.09 7.59 -15.89
C GLU A 88 -3.80 6.91 -16.38
N ARG A 89 -2.73 6.91 -15.58
CA ARG A 89 -1.49 6.19 -15.91
C ARG A 89 -1.66 4.68 -15.98
N VAL A 90 -2.54 4.11 -15.13
CA VAL A 90 -2.84 2.68 -15.14
C VAL A 90 -3.73 2.33 -16.33
N ASP A 91 -4.78 3.12 -16.56
CA ASP A 91 -5.72 2.94 -17.67
C ASP A 91 -5.04 3.08 -19.04
N GLY A 92 -4.08 4.01 -19.17
CA GLY A 92 -3.26 4.16 -20.38
C GLY A 92 -2.39 2.95 -20.72
N ARG A 93 -2.27 1.97 -19.81
CA ARG A 93 -1.57 0.69 -20.02
C ARG A 93 -2.55 -0.49 -20.16
N ALA A 94 -3.85 -0.22 -20.29
CA ALA A 94 -4.84 -1.27 -20.47
C ALA A 94 -4.55 -2.08 -21.75
N GLY A 95 -4.48 -3.41 -21.62
CA GLY A 95 -4.13 -4.32 -22.71
C GLY A 95 -2.64 -4.67 -22.79
N GLU A 96 -1.77 -4.00 -22.04
CA GLU A 96 -0.40 -4.47 -21.84
C GLU A 96 -0.39 -5.62 -20.80
N PRO A 97 0.44 -6.67 -20.99
CA PRO A 97 0.59 -7.73 -20.01
C PRO A 97 1.12 -7.17 -18.68
N LEU A 98 0.60 -7.68 -17.56
CA LEU A 98 1.14 -7.32 -16.25
C LEU A 98 2.46 -8.07 -16.05
N LYS A 99 3.42 -7.46 -15.34
CA LYS A 99 4.71 -8.11 -15.02
C LYS A 99 4.57 -9.45 -14.27
N ASN A 100 3.46 -9.64 -13.57
CA ASN A 100 3.19 -10.89 -12.86
C ASN A 100 2.56 -11.97 -13.75
N ASP A 101 2.13 -11.61 -14.96
CA ASP A 101 1.58 -12.55 -15.96
C ASP A 101 2.71 -13.16 -16.81
N GLU A 102 3.91 -12.56 -16.78
CA GLU A 102 5.10 -13.11 -17.42
C GLU A 102 5.54 -14.34 -16.63
N PRO A 103 5.74 -15.51 -17.27
CA PRO A 103 6.27 -16.68 -16.57
C PRO A 103 7.62 -16.27 -15.96
N GLU A 104 7.77 -16.45 -14.64
CA GLU A 104 9.09 -16.40 -14.02
C GLU A 104 9.98 -17.36 -14.81
N ASP A 105 10.98 -16.83 -15.52
CA ASP A 105 11.90 -17.61 -16.33
C ASP A 105 12.31 -18.84 -15.52
N ALA A 106 11.84 -20.01 -15.97
CA ALA A 106 12.14 -21.29 -15.34
C ALA A 106 13.66 -21.50 -15.45
N GLN A 107 14.36 -21.11 -14.39
CA GLN A 107 15.78 -21.41 -14.17
C GLN A 107 15.88 -22.52 -13.12
#